data_AF-E8T2S6-F1
#
_entry.id   AF-E8T2S6-F1
#
_cell.length_a   1.000
_cell.length_b   1.000
_cell.length_c   1.000
_cell.angle_alpha   90.00
_cell.angle_beta   90.00
_cell.angle_gamma   90.00
#
_symmetry.space_group_name_H-M   'P 1'
#
loop_
_entity.id
_entity.type
_entity.pdbx_description
1 polymer ?
#
loop_
_entity_poly.entity_id
_entity_poly.type
_entity_poly.pdbx_seq_one_letter_code
_entity_poly.pdbx_strand_id
1 'polypeptide(L)'
;MGFNVLQERKYTVKEVAKILRCSPSQVRFLLATGHLRGFKIKKKNSKGSWRIYESSVIEYLIESDNFVEIFNLKDFSHLEEKAILQKLKSKLFRLASQS
;
A
#
# COMPACT_ATOMS: atom_id res chain seq x y z
N MET A 1 -27.36 5.45 18.64
CA MET A 1 -26.13 6.17 18.22
C MET A 1 -25.45 5.32 17.15
N GLY A 2 -25.51 5.75 15.90
CA GLY A 2 -24.93 4.98 14.79
C GLY A 2 -23.41 5.11 14.80
N PHE A 3 -22.70 4.00 14.93
CA PHE A 3 -21.27 3.95 14.68
C PHE A 3 -21.06 4.32 13.21
N ASN A 4 -20.51 5.51 12.97
CA ASN A 4 -20.00 5.90 11.67
C ASN A 4 -18.78 5.00 11.41
N VAL A 5 -19.00 3.83 10.82
CA VAL A 5 -17.93 2.94 10.38
C VAL A 5 -17.12 3.75 9.38
N LEU A 6 -15.91 4.17 9.77
CA LEU A 6 -14.98 4.87 8.89
C LEU A 6 -14.77 3.96 7.67
N GLN A 7 -15.45 4.29 6.56
CA GLN A 7 -15.33 3.49 5.36
C GLN A 7 -13.89 3.59 4.88
N GLU A 8 -13.19 2.46 4.89
CA GLU A 8 -11.82 2.38 4.40
C GLU A 8 -11.74 2.93 2.97
N ARG A 9 -10.80 3.87 2.77
CA ARG A 9 -10.57 4.49 1.48
C ARG A 9 -10.13 3.43 0.48
N LYS A 10 -10.67 3.54 -0.74
CA LYS A 10 -10.39 2.60 -1.83
C LYS A 10 -9.87 3.34 -3.04
N TYR A 11 -8.82 2.81 -3.64
CA TYR A 11 -8.21 3.32 -4.85
C TYR A 11 -8.56 2.48 -6.06
N THR A 12 -8.56 3.13 -7.21
CA THR A 12 -8.52 2.49 -8.52
C THR A 12 -7.11 2.03 -8.86
N VAL A 13 -7.00 1.12 -9.82
CA VAL A 13 -5.70 0.70 -10.38
C VAL A 13 -4.86 1.88 -10.86
N LYS A 14 -5.49 2.90 -11.47
CA LYS A 14 -4.78 4.08 -11.98
C LYS A 14 -4.23 4.94 -10.85
N GLU A 15 -4.94 5.08 -9.73
CA GLU A 15 -4.46 5.84 -8.57
C GLU A 15 -3.29 5.11 -7.90
N VAL A 16 -3.42 3.80 -7.68
CA VAL A 16 -2.31 3.01 -7.11
C VAL A 16 -1.09 3.00 -8.02
N ALA A 17 -1.27 2.95 -9.34
CA ALA A 17 -0.17 3.05 -10.30
C ALA A 17 0.61 4.37 -10.15
N LYS A 18 -0.08 5.48 -9.87
CA LYS A 18 0.57 6.77 -9.58
C LYS A 18 1.30 6.76 -8.25
N ILE A 19 0.69 6.19 -7.20
CA ILE A 19 1.29 6.10 -5.86
C ILE A 19 2.57 5.25 -5.90
N LEU A 20 2.51 4.09 -6.53
CA LEU A 20 3.62 3.14 -6.63
C LEU A 20 4.60 3.46 -7.77
N ARG A 21 4.35 4.54 -8.54
CA ARG A 21 5.13 4.95 -9.71
C ARG A 21 5.40 3.79 -10.69
N CYS A 22 4.38 2.98 -10.95
CA CYS A 22 4.47 1.80 -11.79
C CYS A 22 3.33 1.74 -12.82
N SER A 23 3.39 0.76 -13.72
CA SER A 23 2.33 0.60 -14.73
C SER A 23 1.04 0.04 -14.11
N PRO A 24 -0.15 0.39 -14.65
CA PRO A 24 -1.42 -0.25 -14.28
C PRO A 24 -1.42 -1.78 -14.43
N SER A 25 -0.56 -2.32 -15.31
CA SER A 25 -0.40 -3.77 -15.49
C SER A 25 0.36 -4.40 -14.33
N GLN A 26 1.41 -3.76 -13.81
CA GLN A 26 2.09 -4.20 -12.60
C GLN A 26 1.14 -4.19 -11.39
N VAL A 27 0.31 -3.16 -11.23
CA VAL A 27 -0.70 -3.15 -10.15
C VAL A 27 -1.68 -4.33 -10.27
N ARG A 28 -2.12 -4.67 -11.49
CA ARG A 28 -2.96 -5.85 -11.71
C ARG A 28 -2.24 -7.16 -11.39
N PHE A 29 -0.95 -7.25 -11.71
CA PHE A 29 -0.13 -8.39 -11.34
C PHE A 29 -0.03 -8.53 -9.83
N LEU A 30 0.24 -7.45 -9.08
CA LEU A 30 0.28 -7.44 -7.62
C LEU A 30 -1.06 -7.86 -6.98
N LEU A 31 -2.18 -7.47 -7.58
CA LEU A 31 -3.51 -7.95 -7.16
C LEU A 31 -3.69 -9.44 -7.44
N ALA A 32 -3.22 -9.93 -8.59
CA ALA A 32 -3.35 -11.34 -8.98
C ALA A 32 -2.46 -12.26 -8.15
N THR A 33 -1.29 -11.78 -7.72
CA THR A 33 -0.34 -12.51 -6.87
C THR A 33 -0.58 -12.31 -5.37
N GLY A 34 -1.59 -11.54 -4.98
CA GLY A 34 -1.96 -11.33 -3.57
C GLY A 34 -1.11 -10.33 -2.80
N HIS A 35 -0.18 -9.63 -3.45
CA HIS A 35 0.65 -8.59 -2.83
C HIS A 35 -0.13 -7.28 -2.58
N LEU A 36 -1.23 -7.07 -3.30
CA LEU A 36 -2.22 -6.04 -3.01
C LEU A 36 -3.57 -6.68 -2.76
N ARG A 37 -4.25 -6.22 -1.71
CA ARG A 37 -5.61 -6.62 -1.33
C ARG A 37 -6.61 -5.64 -1.92
N GLY A 38 -7.68 -6.20 -2.48
CA GLY A 38 -8.75 -5.45 -3.09
C GLY A 38 -9.85 -6.37 -3.60
N PHE A 39 -10.88 -5.77 -4.18
CA PHE A 39 -11.99 -6.50 -4.76
C PHE A 39 -12.34 -5.96 -6.14
N LYS A 40 -12.91 -6.83 -6.97
CA LYS A 40 -13.33 -6.48 -8.33
C LYS A 40 -14.81 -6.14 -8.34
N ILE A 41 -15.14 -4.89 -8.64
CA ILE A 41 -16.51 -4.47 -8.92
C ILE A 41 -16.85 -4.92 -10.35
N LYS A 42 -17.72 -5.92 -10.50
CA LYS A 42 -18.29 -6.30 -11.80
C LYS A 42 -19.61 -5.55 -12.00
N LYS A 43 -19.74 -4.85 -13.12
CA LYS A 43 -21.05 -4.41 -13.64
C LYS A 43 -21.48 -5.38 -14.74
N LYS A 44 -22.79 -5.53 -14.96
CA LYS A 44 -23.34 -6.36 -16.05
C LYS A 44 -22.67 -5.93 -17.37
N ASN A 45 -22.13 -6.91 -18.10
CA ASN A 45 -21.44 -6.72 -19.39
C ASN A 45 -20.16 -5.84 -19.35
N SER A 46 -19.48 -5.72 -18.19
CA SER A 46 -18.19 -5.03 -18.12
C SER A 46 -17.03 -5.96 -17.73
N LYS A 47 -15.81 -5.60 -18.13
CA LYS A 47 -14.57 -6.28 -17.70
C LYS A 47 -14.32 -6.17 -16.18
N GLY A 48 -15.17 -5.44 -15.45
CA GLY A 48 -15.05 -5.11 -14.05
C GLY A 48 -13.96 -4.07 -13.78
N SER A 49 -13.96 -3.50 -12.57
CA SER A 49 -12.97 -2.53 -12.13
C SER A 49 -12.52 -2.88 -10.71
N TRP A 50 -11.21 -2.90 -10.49
CA TRP A 50 -10.66 -3.15 -9.16
C TRP A 50 -10.84 -1.93 -8.24
N ARG A 51 -11.04 -2.24 -6.96
CA ARG A 51 -10.92 -1.32 -5.83
C ARG A 51 -9.92 -1.92 -4.87
N ILE A 52 -8.90 -1.14 -4.55
CA ILE A 52 -7.73 -1.55 -3.78
C ILE A 52 -7.79 -0.83 -2.46
N TYR A 53 -7.62 -1.55 -1.36
CA TYR A 53 -7.70 -0.99 -0.02
C TYR A 53 -6.50 -0.08 0.27
N GLU A 54 -6.72 1.08 0.89
CA GLU A 54 -5.64 1.99 1.27
C GLU A 54 -4.64 1.33 2.22
N SER A 55 -5.13 0.57 3.22
CA SER A 55 -4.27 -0.20 4.13
C SER A 55 -3.29 -1.10 3.38
N SER A 56 -3.77 -1.82 2.37
CA SER A 56 -2.93 -2.72 1.59
C SER A 56 -1.87 -2.02 0.75
N VAL A 57 -2.16 -0.82 0.24
CA VAL A 57 -1.15 -0.02 -0.47
C VAL A 57 -0.06 0.43 0.52
N ILE A 58 -0.46 0.84 1.74
CA ILE A 58 0.46 1.25 2.80
C ILE A 58 1.32 0.07 3.26
N GLU A 59 0.72 -1.09 3.51
CA GLU A 59 1.45 -2.33 3.87
C GLU A 59 2.48 -2.68 2.81
N TYR A 60 2.07 -2.70 1.53
CA TYR A 60 2.98 -2.96 0.41
C TYR A 60 4.15 -1.98 0.38
N LEU A 61 3.90 -0.68 0.61
CA LEU A 61 4.96 0.34 0.66
C LEU A 61 5.94 0.14 1.83
N ILE A 62 5.45 -0.34 2.98
CA ILE A 62 6.28 -0.61 4.17
C ILE A 62 7.12 -1.88 3.97
N GLU A 63 6.53 -2.92 3.37
CA GLU A 63 7.14 -4.22 3.16
C GLU A 63 8.13 -4.24 2.00
N SER A 64 7.84 -3.55 0.90
CA SER A 64 8.67 -3.60 -0.31
C SER A 64 10.02 -2.88 -0.21
N ASP A 65 10.37 -2.27 0.94
CA ASP A 65 11.56 -1.41 1.14
C ASP A 65 11.74 -0.29 0.08
N ASN A 66 10.74 -0.06 -0.78
CA ASN A 66 10.68 1.02 -1.77
C ASN A 66 10.50 2.41 -1.15
N PHE A 67 10.56 2.51 0.18
CA PHE A 67 10.55 3.77 0.92
C PHE A 67 11.66 4.72 0.42
N VAL A 68 12.82 4.18 0.04
CA VAL A 68 13.99 4.94 -0.43
C VAL A 68 13.78 5.47 -1.86
N GLU A 69 13.29 4.62 -2.78
CA GLU A 69 13.07 4.99 -4.19
C GLU A 69 11.87 5.94 -4.38
N ILE A 70 10.77 5.74 -3.63
CA ILE A 70 9.56 6.54 -3.80
C ILE A 70 9.73 7.95 -3.24
N PHE A 71 10.44 8.11 -2.12
CA PHE A 71 10.76 9.42 -1.54
C PHE A 71 12.01 10.07 -2.15
N ASN A 72 12.67 9.43 -3.11
CA ASN A 72 13.88 9.95 -3.75
C ASN A 72 14.98 10.31 -2.73
N LEU A 73 15.06 9.55 -1.65
CA LEU A 73 16.08 9.69 -0.62
C LEU A 73 17.35 9.01 -1.16
N LYS A 74 18.17 9.79 -1.87
CA LYS A 74 19.50 9.35 -2.27
C LYS A 74 20.42 9.45 -1.05
N ASP A 75 21.05 8.33 -0.72
CA ASP A 75 22.06 8.12 0.32
C ASP A 75 21.54 7.67 1.68
N PHE A 76 21.47 6.34 1.85
CA PHE A 76 21.52 5.68 3.15
C PHE A 76 22.87 4.97 3.31
N SER A 77 23.96 5.72 3.14
CA SER A 77 25.33 5.21 3.33
C SER A 77 25.70 5.05 4.81
N HIS A 78 24.96 5.69 5.73
CA HIS A 78 25.24 5.63 7.16
C HIS A 78 24.33 4.64 7.90
N LEU A 79 24.96 3.69 8.61
CA LEU A 79 24.36 2.63 9.42
C LEU A 79 23.31 3.15 10.44
N GLU A 80 23.43 4.40 10.86
CA GLU A 80 22.55 5.04 11.85
C GLU A 80 21.12 5.22 11.33
N GLU A 81 20.94 5.53 10.05
CA GLU A 81 19.62 5.76 9.47
C GLU A 81 18.84 4.46 9.27
N LYS A 82 19.52 3.35 8.94
CA LYS A 82 18.93 2.01 8.92
C LYS A 82 18.43 1.60 10.31
N ALA A 83 19.19 1.92 11.35
CA ALA A 83 18.79 1.64 12.73
C ALA A 83 17.56 2.47 13.16
N ILE A 84 17.47 3.73 12.71
CA ILE A 84 16.31 4.59 12.95
C ILE A 84 15.05 4.04 12.25
N LEU A 85 15.16 3.64 10.98
CA LEU A 85 14.05 3.03 10.24
C LEU A 85 13.58 1.72 10.89
N GLN A 86 14.50 0.90 11.37
CA GLN A 86 14.16 -0.35 12.04
C GLN A 86 13.46 -0.11 13.40
N LYS A 87 13.87 0.94 14.14
CA LYS A 87 13.16 1.39 15.34
C LYS A 87 11.76 1.94 15.03
N LEU A 88 11.60 2.65 13.93
CA LEU A 88 10.30 3.17 13.48
C LEU A 88 9.35 2.05 13.06
N LYS A 89 9.82 1.09 12.25
CA LYS A 89 9.04 -0.09 11.84
C LYS A 89 8.55 -0.90 13.04
N SER A 90 9.43 -1.17 14.01
CA SER A 90 9.07 -1.92 15.22
C SER A 90 8.10 -1.16 16.13
N LYS A 91 8.19 0.17 16.21
CA LYS A 91 7.24 0.99 16.97
C LYS A 91 5.85 1.04 16.33
N LEU A 92 5.78 1.19 15.00
CA LEU A 92 4.52 1.15 14.25
C LEU A 92 3.83 -0.21 14.36
N PHE A 93 4.60 -1.30 14.23
CA PHE A 93 4.07 -2.65 14.37
C PHE A 93 3.43 -2.87 15.74
N ARG A 94 4.08 -2.41 16.83
CA ARG A 94 3.54 -2.48 18.20
C ARG A 94 2.24 -1.69 18.37
N LEU A 95 2.14 -0.52 17.76
CA LEU A 95 0.91 0.29 17.83
C LEU A 95 -0.25 -0.37 17.08
N ALA A 96 0.03 -0.99 15.93
CA ALA A 96 -0.99 -1.69 15.14
C ALA A 96 -1.46 -3.01 15.76
N SER A 97 -0.68 -3.59 16.67
CA SER A 97 -1.01 -4.85 17.37
C SER A 97 -1.62 -4.66 18.76
N GLN A 98 -1.79 -3.41 19.20
CA GLN A 98 -2.46 -3.05 20.46
C GLN A 98 -3.89 -2.50 20.26
N SER A 99 -4.38 -2.41 19.02
CA SER A 99 -5.73 -1.95 18.65
C SER A 99 -6.65 -3.07 18.22
#